data_AF-A0A0D2IRS6-F1
#
_entry.id   AF-A0A0D2IRS6-F1
#
_cell.length_a   1.000
_cell.length_b   1.000
_cell.length_c   1.000
_cell.angle_alpha   90.00
_cell.angle_beta   90.00
_cell.angle_gamma   90.00
#
_symmetry.space_group_name_H-M   'P 1'
#
loop_
_entity.id
_entity.type
_entity.pdbx_description
1 polymer ?
#
loop_
_entity_poly.entity_id
_entity_poly.type
_entity_poly.pdbx_seq_one_letter_code
_entity_poly.pdbx_strand_id
1 'polypeptide(L)'
;MQELARNAFDYYRDEDETSRPVLISIKKGTVLPPSLIAFHQDPSFFSLQPFHSMKLHEFNNILDEFYATHATVFDAEEWFGKNNFYEAAADADPEQWPT
;
A
#
# COMPACT_ATOMS: atom_id res chain seq x y z
N MET A 1 11.70 2.01 -0.20
CA MET A 1 10.29 1.66 -0.50
C MET A 1 10.10 0.92 -1.83
N GLN A 2 10.70 1.36 -2.94
CA GLN A 2 10.49 0.72 -4.25
C GLN A 2 11.01 -0.73 -4.32
N GLU A 3 12.13 -1.05 -3.65
CA GLU A 3 12.64 -2.43 -3.57
C GLU A 3 11.67 -3.37 -2.85
N LEU A 4 11.05 -2.92 -1.77
CA LEU A 4 10.06 -3.72 -1.03
C LEU A 4 8.84 -4.03 -1.90
N ALA A 5 8.34 -3.02 -2.63
CA ALA A 5 7.24 -3.21 -3.58
C ALA A 5 7.62 -4.18 -4.71
N ARG A 6 8.86 -4.10 -5.21
CA ARG A 6 9.35 -5.00 -6.26
C ARG A 6 9.49 -6.44 -5.77
N ASN A 7 10.06 -6.63 -4.58
CA ASN A 7 10.18 -7.95 -3.95
C ASN A 7 8.80 -8.59 -3.73
N ALA A 8 7.81 -7.81 -3.29
CA ALA A 8 6.44 -8.30 -3.14
C ALA A 8 5.81 -8.68 -4.48
N PHE A 9 6.00 -7.85 -5.52
CA PHE A 9 5.54 -8.15 -6.87
C PHE A 9 6.12 -9.48 -7.40
N ASP A 10 7.44 -9.65 -7.29
CA ASP A 10 8.13 -10.86 -7.74
C ASP A 10 7.63 -12.09 -6.95
N TYR A 11 7.48 -11.97 -5.62
CA TYR A 11 6.93 -13.04 -4.79
C TYR A 11 5.52 -13.48 -5.24
N TYR A 12 4.60 -12.53 -5.44
CA TYR A 12 3.23 -12.87 -5.85
C TYR A 12 3.14 -13.47 -7.25
N ARG A 13 4.03 -13.05 -8.15
CA ARG A 13 4.12 -13.58 -9.51
C ARG A 13 4.74 -14.98 -9.55
N ASP A 14 5.72 -15.25 -8.68
CA ASP A 14 6.34 -16.57 -8.55
C ASP A 14 5.39 -17.59 -7.90
N GLU A 15 4.52 -17.17 -6.97
CA GLU A 15 3.49 -18.03 -6.39
C GLU A 15 2.34 -18.33 -7.37
N ASP A 16 1.95 -17.35 -8.17
CA ASP A 16 0.91 -17.49 -9.20
C ASP A 16 1.25 -16.65 -10.42
N GLU A 17 1.74 -17.32 -11.47
CA GLU A 17 2.10 -16.68 -12.75
C GLU A 17 0.91 -16.00 -13.45
N THR A 18 -0.33 -16.34 -13.07
CA THR A 18 -1.54 -15.69 -13.61
C THR A 18 -1.94 -14.43 -12.83
N SER A 19 -1.35 -14.21 -11.66
CA SER A 19 -1.59 -13.05 -10.83
C SER A 19 -1.12 -11.78 -11.54
N ARG A 20 -1.94 -10.73 -11.44
CA ARG A 20 -1.61 -9.38 -11.91
C ARG A 20 -1.62 -8.44 -10.72
N PRO A 21 -0.52 -8.39 -9.94
CA PRO A 21 -0.46 -7.50 -8.79
C PRO A 21 -0.63 -6.05 -9.24
N VAL A 22 -1.31 -5.27 -8.40
CA VAL A 22 -1.49 -3.83 -8.62
C VAL A 22 -0.76 -3.06 -7.53
N LEU A 23 -0.24 -1.89 -7.90
CA LEU A 23 0.32 -0.95 -6.93
C LEU A 23 -0.75 0.05 -6.53
N ILE A 24 -0.99 0.17 -5.23
CA ILE A 24 -1.93 1.13 -4.67
C ILE A 24 -1.13 2.21 -3.96
N SER A 25 -1.29 3.46 -4.40
CA SER A 25 -0.67 4.62 -3.76
C SER A 25 -1.70 5.46 -3.05
N ILE A 26 -1.43 5.77 -1.78
CA ILE A 26 -2.21 6.70 -0.96
C ILE A 26 -1.32 7.89 -0.63
N LYS A 27 -1.85 9.11 -0.78
CA LYS A 27 -1.08 10.32 -0.50
C LYS A 27 -0.75 10.44 0.99
N LYS A 28 0.47 10.87 1.31
CA LYS A 28 0.86 11.22 2.68
C LYS A 28 -0.11 12.26 3.24
N GLY A 29 -0.53 12.08 4.50
CA GLY A 29 -1.50 12.95 5.17
C GLY A 29 -2.97 12.64 4.85
N THR A 30 -3.25 11.57 4.12
CA THR A 30 -4.63 11.07 3.96
C THR A 30 -5.19 10.69 5.34
N VAL A 31 -6.35 11.24 5.67
CA VAL A 31 -7.04 10.96 6.93
C VAL A 31 -7.70 9.58 6.81
N LEU A 32 -7.39 8.70 7.76
CA LEU A 32 -8.07 7.40 7.84
C LEU A 32 -9.48 7.56 8.39
N PRO A 33 -10.46 6.82 7.87
CA PRO A 33 -11.77 6.68 8.50
C PRO A 33 -11.63 6.27 9.98
N PRO A 34 -12.50 6.74 10.89
CA PRO A 34 -12.43 6.39 12.32
C PRO A 34 -12.55 4.89 12.63
N SER A 35 -13.07 4.12 11.67
CA SER A 35 -13.19 2.66 11.72
C SER A 35 -11.90 1.93 11.34
N LEU A 36 -10.89 2.63 10.81
CA LEU A 36 -9.61 2.06 10.36
C LEU A 36 -8.45 2.57 11.21
N ILE A 37 -7.45 1.71 11.38
CA ILE A 37 -6.17 2.04 12.00
C ILE A 37 -5.04 1.48 11.14
N ALA A 38 -4.00 2.28 10.91
CA ALA A 38 -2.75 1.81 10.33
C ALA A 38 -1.79 1.42 11.45
N PHE A 39 -1.59 0.13 11.65
CA PHE A 39 -0.65 -0.40 12.61
C PHE A 39 0.75 -0.47 11.99
N HIS A 40 1.71 0.26 12.56
CA HIS A 40 3.10 0.26 12.12
C HIS A 40 3.79 -1.03 12.59
N GLN A 41 4.14 -1.92 11.66
CA GLN A 41 4.78 -3.21 11.95
C GLN A 41 6.30 -3.10 11.85
N ASP A 42 6.78 -2.45 10.81
CA ASP A 42 8.20 -2.22 10.52
C ASP A 42 8.34 -0.82 9.87
N PRO A 43 9.56 -0.24 9.81
CA PRO A 43 9.83 1.11 9.28
C PRO A 43 9.39 1.39 7.83
N SER A 44 8.70 0.47 7.18
CA SER A 44 8.19 0.56 5.81
C SER A 44 6.94 -0.29 5.60
N PHE A 45 6.42 -0.94 6.65
CA PHE A 45 5.27 -1.83 6.58
C PHE A 45 4.21 -1.40 7.58
N PHE A 46 3.04 -1.10 7.04
CA PHE A 46 1.84 -0.77 7.78
C PHE A 46 0.76 -1.79 7.47
N SER A 47 0.06 -2.23 8.51
CA SER A 47 -1.13 -3.06 8.37
C SER A 47 -2.36 -2.20 8.58
N LEU A 48 -3.20 -2.10 7.55
CA LEU A 48 -4.49 -1.42 7.68
C LEU A 48 -5.51 -2.40 8.28
N GLN A 49 -6.01 -2.06 9.46
CA GLN A 49 -6.83 -2.94 10.28
C GLN A 49 -8.11 -2.23 10.73
N PRO A 50 -9.16 -2.98 11.10
CA PRO A 50 -10.32 -2.40 11.75
C PRO A 50 -9.95 -1.90 13.15
N PHE A 51 -10.37 -0.69 13.50
CA PHE A 51 -10.11 -0.09 14.82
C PHE A 51 -10.92 -0.74 15.95
N HIS A 52 -12.10 -1.25 15.62
CA HIS A 52 -12.97 -1.99 16.53
C HIS A 52 -13.43 -3.30 15.89
N SER A 53 -13.99 -4.20 16.70
CA SER A 53 -14.59 -5.43 16.17
C SER A 53 -15.71 -5.07 15.18
N MET A 54 -15.67 -5.66 13.99
CA MET A 54 -16.68 -5.46 12.95
C MET A 54 -16.78 -6.69 12.05
N LYS A 55 -17.86 -6.80 11.27
CA LYS A 55 -18.03 -7.92 10.35
C LYS A 55 -17.13 -7.74 9.13
N LEU A 56 -16.65 -8.85 8.58
CA LEU A 56 -15.76 -8.85 7.41
C LEU A 56 -16.34 -8.07 6.21
N HIS A 57 -17.64 -8.22 5.93
CA HIS A 57 -18.26 -7.48 4.83
C HIS A 57 -18.30 -5.98 5.06
N GLU A 58 -18.50 -5.53 6.30
CA GLU A 58 -18.48 -4.11 6.65
C GLU A 58 -17.07 -3.54 6.50
N PHE A 59 -16.07 -4.30 6.95
CA PHE A 59 -14.67 -3.94 6.78
C PHE A 59 -14.29 -3.80 5.29
N ASN A 60 -14.66 -4.78 4.47
CA ASN A 60 -14.37 -4.75 3.04
C ASN A 60 -15.04 -3.55 2.34
N ASN A 61 -16.30 -3.25 2.67
CA ASN A 61 -17.00 -2.08 2.10
C ASN A 61 -16.28 -0.76 2.45
N ILE A 62 -15.78 -0.63 3.67
CA ILE A 62 -15.03 0.56 4.10
C ILE A 62 -13.70 0.67 3.36
N LEU A 63 -13.00 -0.46 3.17
CA LEU A 63 -11.77 -0.47 2.39
C LEU A 63 -12.02 -0.10 0.93
N ASP A 64 -13.08 -0.64 0.31
CA ASP A 64 -13.46 -0.32 -1.07
C ASP A 64 -13.74 1.18 -1.22
N GLU A 65 -14.52 1.78 -0.32
CA GLU A 65 -14.81 3.22 -0.34
C GLU A 65 -13.53 4.06 -0.12
N PHE A 66 -12.70 3.65 0.84
CA PHE A 66 -11.45 4.33 1.14
C PHE A 66 -10.48 4.33 -0.04
N TYR A 67 -10.23 3.17 -0.65
CA TYR A 67 -9.34 3.06 -1.80
C TYR A 67 -9.93 3.73 -3.03
N ALA A 68 -11.25 3.63 -3.28
CA ALA A 68 -11.88 4.33 -4.40
C ALA A 68 -11.77 5.86 -4.30
N THR A 69 -11.78 6.39 -3.07
CA THR A 69 -11.76 7.85 -2.84
C THR A 69 -10.34 8.42 -2.78
N HIS A 70 -9.41 7.68 -2.17
CA HIS A 70 -8.10 8.23 -1.80
C HIS A 70 -6.91 7.58 -2.52
N ALA A 71 -7.11 6.42 -3.13
CA ALA A 71 -6.01 5.70 -3.74
C ALA A 71 -5.92 5.93 -5.24
N THR A 72 -4.69 5.88 -5.74
CA THR A 72 -4.40 5.74 -7.17
C THR A 72 -3.89 4.33 -7.39
N VAL A 73 -4.56 3.59 -8.27
CA VAL A 73 -4.20 2.22 -8.63
C VAL A 73 -3.39 2.25 -9.90
N PHE A 74 -2.26 1.56 -9.90
CA PHE A 74 -1.38 1.39 -11.04
C PHE A 74 -1.24 -0.08 -11.37
N ASP A 75 -1.13 -0.39 -12.66
CA ASP A 75 -0.59 -1.68 -13.08
C ASP A 75 0.87 -1.77 -12.63
N ALA A 76 1.20 -2.80 -11.86
CA ALA A 76 2.52 -2.90 -11.25
C ALA A 76 3.63 -3.07 -12.30
N GLU A 77 3.39 -3.88 -13.33
CA GLU A 77 4.36 -4.15 -14.39
C GLU A 77 4.65 -2.88 -15.19
N GLU A 78 3.60 -2.16 -15.61
CA GLU A 78 3.74 -0.88 -16.33
C GLU A 78 4.45 0.17 -15.46
N TRP A 79 4.10 0.24 -14.17
CA TRP A 79 4.68 1.21 -13.25
C TRP A 79 6.17 0.94 -13.03
N PHE A 80 6.58 -0.32 -12.80
CA PHE A 80 7.99 -0.68 -12.66
C PHE A 80 8.78 -0.49 -13.96
N GLY A 81 8.16 -0.68 -15.12
CA GLY A 81 8.79 -0.40 -16.41
C GLY A 81 9.09 1.09 -16.64
N LYS A 82 8.25 1.98 -16.08
CA LYS A 82 8.39 3.44 -16.23
C LYS A 82 9.21 4.12 -15.12
N ASN A 83 9.25 3.53 -13.92
CA ASN A 83 9.93 4.10 -12.77
C ASN A 83 11.19 3.26 -12.46
N ASN A 84 12.34 3.66 -13.01
CA ASN A 84 13.59 2.94 -12.76
C ASN A 84 14.05 3.15 -11.32
N PHE A 85 14.45 2.06 -10.67
CA PHE A 85 14.93 2.09 -9.28
C PHE A 85 16.13 3.02 -9.07
N TYR A 86 17.02 3.15 -10.06
CA TYR A 86 18.17 4.05 -10.00
C TYR A 86 17.80 5.54 -9.97
N GLU A 87 16.58 5.87 -10.38
CA GLU A 87 16.02 7.22 -10.35
C GLU A 87 15.10 7.45 -9.14
N ALA A 88 14.92 6.40 -8.31
CA ALA A 88 14.12 6.49 -7.10
C ALA A 88 14.81 7.41 -6.10
N ALA A 89 14.06 8.38 -5.55
CA ALA A 89 14.54 9.17 -4.44
C ALA A 89 14.89 8.24 -3.27
N ALA A 90 16.01 8.51 -2.60
CA ALA A 90 16.37 7.81 -1.38
C ALA A 90 15.21 7.89 -0.38
N ASP A 91 14.95 6.80 0.34
CA ASP A 91 13.91 6.78 1.38
C ASP A 91 14.17 7.96 2.34
N ALA A 92 13.25 8.92 2.33
CA ALA A 92 13.36 10.10 3.18
C ALA A 92 13.37 9.67 4.65
N ASP A 93 14.23 10.32 5.43
CA ASP A 93 14.52 10.04 6.82
C ASP A 93 13.27 9.70 7.65
N PRO A 94 13.26 8.59 8.41
CA PRO A 94 12.11 8.17 9.23
C PRO A 94 11.70 9.21 10.30
N GLU A 95 12.56 10.19 10.66
CA GLU A 95 12.17 11.32 11.52
C GLU A 95 11.12 12.25 10.87
N GLN A 96 10.86 12.14 9.57
CA GLN A 96 9.83 12.93 8.87
C GLN A 96 8.45 12.26 8.84
N TRP A 97 8.24 11.16 9.56
CA TRP A 97 6.96 10.47 9.65
C TRP A 97 6.18 11.05 10.83
N PRO A 98 5.10 11.82 10.61
CA PRO A 98 4.34 12.35 11.73
C PRO A 98 3.66 11.19 12.49
N THR A 99 3.76 11.27 13.81
CA THR A 99 3.05 10.46 14.81
C THR A 99 1.54 10.47 14.64
#